data_AF-A0A1B6BAH9-F1
#
_entry.id   AF-A0A1B6BAH9-F1
#
_cell.length_a   1.000
_cell.length_b   1.000
_cell.length_c   1.000
_cell.angle_alpha   90.00
_cell.angle_beta   90.00
_cell.angle_gamma   90.00
#
_symmetry.space_group_name_H-M   'P 1'
#
loop_
_entity.id
_entity.type
_entity.pdbx_description
1 polymer ?
#
loop_
_entity_poly.entity_id
_entity_poly.type
_entity_poly.pdbx_seq_one_letter_code
_entity_poly.pdbx_strand_id
1 'polypeptide(L)'
;MSDLQSYLDKALKELQLVETDDKPIFLDYDIESEVCELISTVRTQLGITQKQLAEKSGVSQANISKIENGSYRPSIATLKKIADGLGKRLIIEFADREEVL
;
A
#
# COMPACT_ATOMS: atom_id res chain seq x y z
N MET A 1 5.50 -43.22 24.17
CA MET A 1 5.43 -42.53 22.88
C MET A 1 3.96 -42.36 22.57
N SER A 2 3.37 -41.18 22.47
CA SER A 2 3.60 -39.84 23.01
C SER A 2 2.20 -39.24 22.81
N ASP A 3 1.44 -38.90 23.85
CA ASP A 3 0.04 -38.44 23.72
C ASP A 3 -0.12 -37.30 22.70
N LEU A 4 0.97 -36.58 22.45
CA LEU A 4 1.12 -35.60 21.40
C LEU A 4 0.89 -36.15 19.99
N GLN A 5 1.37 -37.36 19.66
CA GLN A 5 1.13 -37.99 18.35
C GLN A 5 -0.35 -38.31 18.15
N SER A 6 -0.99 -38.90 19.16
CA SER A 6 -2.43 -39.19 19.08
C SER A 6 -3.28 -37.93 18.97
N TYR A 7 -2.85 -36.84 19.62
CA TYR A 7 -3.51 -35.54 19.52
C TYR A 7 -3.31 -34.92 18.12
N LEU A 8 -2.09 -34.99 17.60
CA LEU A 8 -1.74 -34.50 16.27
C LEU A 8 -2.50 -35.25 15.17
N ASP A 9 -2.58 -36.58 15.27
CA ASP A 9 -3.32 -37.42 14.32
C ASP A 9 -4.81 -37.09 14.31
N LYS A 10 -5.38 -36.80 15.49
CA LYS A 10 -6.79 -36.40 15.61
C LYS A 10 -7.03 -35.02 15.01
N ALA A 11 -6.16 -34.05 15.30
CA ALA A 11 -6.25 -32.69 14.77
C ALA A 11 -6.07 -32.65 13.25
N LEU A 12 -5.12 -33.42 12.71
CA LEU A 12 -4.88 -33.55 11.26
C LEU A 12 -6.07 -34.18 10.54
N LYS A 13 -6.79 -35.11 11.19
CA LYS A 13 -7.97 -35.76 10.63
C LYS A 13 -9.20 -34.86 10.57
N GLU A 14 -9.28 -33.87 11.46
CA GLU A 14 -10.34 -32.85 11.48
C GLU A 14 -10.05 -31.68 10.52
N LEU A 15 -8.80 -31.54 10.06
CA LEU A 15 -8.41 -30.58 9.04
C LEU A 15 -8.93 -31.04 7.67
N GLN A 16 -9.92 -30.32 7.12
CA GLN A 16 -10.27 -30.44 5.71
C GLN A 16 -9.20 -29.73 4.89
N LEU A 17 -8.29 -30.51 4.29
CA LEU A 17 -7.38 -29.99 3.28
C LEU A 17 -8.23 -29.59 2.07
N VAL A 18 -8.34 -28.28 1.84
CA VAL A 18 -8.84 -27.76 0.57
C VAL A 18 -7.73 -28.03 -0.44
N GLU A 19 -8.04 -28.76 -1.52
CA GLU A 19 -7.17 -28.77 -2.69
C GLU A 19 -7.11 -27.33 -3.21
N THR A 20 -6.08 -26.60 -2.79
CA THR A 20 -5.73 -25.36 -3.47
C THR A 20 -5.15 -25.80 -4.80
N ASP A 21 -5.76 -25.40 -5.92
CA ASP A 21 -5.01 -25.25 -7.18
C ASP A 21 -3.62 -24.69 -6.80
N ASP A 22 -2.51 -25.23 -7.31
CA ASP A 22 -1.12 -24.77 -7.09
C ASP A 22 -0.89 -23.34 -7.64
N LYS A 23 -1.81 -22.42 -7.35
CA LYS A 23 -1.76 -21.01 -7.68
C LYS A 23 -1.16 -20.32 -6.46
N PRO A 24 0.00 -19.66 -6.61
CA PRO A 24 0.57 -18.88 -5.53
C PRO A 24 -0.47 -17.88 -5.01
N ILE A 25 -0.68 -17.91 -3.69
CA ILE A 25 -1.49 -16.92 -2.99
C ILE A 25 -0.57 -15.73 -2.76
N PHE A 26 -0.84 -14.63 -3.46
CA PHE A 26 -0.08 -13.39 -3.27
C PHE A 26 -0.74 -12.55 -2.18
N LEU A 27 0.09 -11.84 -1.40
CA LEU A 27 -0.42 -10.79 -0.53
C LEU A 27 -1.03 -9.69 -1.40
N ASP A 28 -2.28 -9.33 -1.11
CA ASP A 28 -2.92 -8.18 -1.76
C ASP A 28 -2.30 -6.90 -1.18
N TYR A 29 -1.97 -5.95 -2.06
CA TYR A 29 -1.36 -4.68 -1.66
C TYR A 29 -2.32 -3.53 -1.94
N ASP A 30 -2.44 -2.60 -0.99
CA ASP A 30 -3.31 -1.44 -1.13
C ASP A 30 -2.50 -0.24 -1.63
N ILE A 31 -2.40 -0.16 -2.96
CA ILE A 31 -1.73 0.94 -3.65
C ILE A 31 -2.28 2.32 -3.27
N GLU A 32 -3.56 2.41 -2.91
CA GLU A 32 -4.17 3.69 -2.54
C GLU A 32 -3.61 4.16 -1.21
N SER A 33 -3.60 3.27 -0.20
CA SER A 33 -3.01 3.56 1.11
C SER A 33 -1.52 3.88 1.00
N GLU A 34 -0.75 3.12 0.22
CA GLU A 34 0.68 3.38 0.00
C GLU A 34 0.95 4.77 -0.60
N VAL A 35 0.18 5.16 -1.63
CA VAL A 35 0.30 6.48 -2.26
C VAL A 35 -0.06 7.60 -1.28
N CYS A 36 -1.11 7.41 -0.47
CA CYS A 36 -1.52 8.39 0.54
C CYS A 36 -0.42 8.60 1.58
N GLU A 37 0.11 7.51 2.12
CA GLU A 37 1.16 7.52 3.13
C GLU A 37 2.45 8.13 2.59
N LEU A 38 2.85 7.78 1.36
CA LEU A 38 4.03 8.34 0.71
C LEU A 38 3.95 9.87 0.63
N ILE A 39 2.84 10.41 0.13
CA ILE A 39 2.65 11.86 -0.03
C ILE A 39 2.66 12.55 1.32
N SER A 40 1.89 12.04 2.29
CA SER A 40 1.78 12.62 3.63
C SER A 40 3.12 12.59 4.37
N THR A 41 3.85 11.48 4.29
CA THR A 41 5.16 11.29 4.93
C THR A 41 6.20 12.25 4.36
N VAL A 42 6.33 12.32 3.04
CA VAL A 42 7.31 13.24 2.43
C VAL A 42 6.95 14.69 2.72
N ARG A 43 5.66 15.05 2.67
CA ARG A 43 5.20 16.41 2.99
C ARG A 43 5.54 16.79 4.43
N THR A 44 5.28 15.91 5.39
CA THR A 44 5.55 16.14 6.82
C THR A 44 7.04 16.20 7.12
N GLN A 45 7.86 15.36 6.48
CA GLN A 45 9.32 15.44 6.57
C GLN A 45 9.89 16.78 6.08
N LEU A 46 9.27 17.39 5.07
CA LEU A 46 9.62 18.72 4.58
C LEU A 46 9.10 19.86 5.48
N GLY A 47 8.29 19.55 6.50
CA GLY A 47 7.72 20.54 7.41
C GLY A 47 6.71 21.49 6.76
N ILE A 48 6.11 21.11 5.64
CA ILE A 48 5.17 21.96 4.89
C ILE A 48 3.72 21.55 5.12
N THR A 49 2.83 22.54 5.09
CA THR A 49 1.37 22.35 5.14
C THR A 49 0.82 21.87 3.80
N GLN A 50 -0.38 21.29 3.80
CA GLN A 50 -1.10 20.94 2.57
C GLN A 50 -1.32 22.16 1.66
N LYS A 51 -1.52 23.35 2.24
CA LYS A 51 -1.64 24.61 1.49
C LYS A 51 -0.34 24.97 0.78
N GLN A 52 0.80 24.85 1.46
CA GLN A 52 2.10 25.11 0.83
C GLN A 52 2.42 24.09 -0.26
N LEU A 53 2.04 22.82 -0.08
CA LEU A 53 2.16 21.82 -1.14
C LEU A 53 1.26 22.16 -2.33
N ALA A 54 0.05 22.67 -2.09
CA ALA A 54 -0.86 23.12 -3.14
C ALA A 54 -0.24 24.23 -3.99
N GLU A 55 0.34 25.24 -3.34
CA GLU A 55 1.02 26.35 -4.01
C GLU A 55 2.23 25.88 -4.84
N LYS A 56 3.03 24.94 -4.32
CA LYS A 56 4.21 24.41 -5.01
C LYS A 56 3.88 23.48 -6.18
N SER A 57 2.83 22.67 -6.05
CA SER A 57 2.45 21.65 -7.04
C SER A 57 1.45 22.14 -8.09
N GLY A 58 0.74 23.25 -7.83
CA GLY A 58 -0.38 23.69 -8.64
C GLY A 58 -1.61 22.77 -8.56
N VAL A 59 -1.67 21.90 -7.55
CA VAL A 59 -2.84 21.08 -7.21
C VAL A 59 -3.62 21.80 -6.13
N SER A 60 -4.96 21.74 -6.14
CA SER A 60 -5.76 22.40 -5.10
C SER A 60 -5.51 21.78 -3.72
N GLN A 61 -5.53 22.60 -2.67
CA GLN A 61 -5.39 22.11 -1.28
C GLN A 61 -6.50 21.13 -0.90
N ALA A 62 -7.72 21.32 -1.44
CA ALA A 62 -8.82 20.38 -1.27
C ALA A 62 -8.52 19.01 -1.91
N ASN A 63 -7.91 18.97 -3.10
CA ASN A 63 -7.51 17.72 -3.73
C ASN A 63 -6.36 17.06 -2.96
N ILE A 64 -5.36 17.81 -2.51
CA ILE A 64 -4.27 17.26 -1.66
C ILE A 64 -4.85 16.65 -0.39
N SER A 65 -5.78 17.34 0.28
CA SER A 65 -6.44 16.82 1.48
C SER A 65 -7.21 15.52 1.19
N LYS A 66 -7.93 15.45 0.07
CA LYS A 66 -8.65 14.23 -0.34
C LYS A 66 -7.73 13.09 -0.78
N ILE A 67 -6.55 13.41 -1.31
CA ILE A 67 -5.54 12.41 -1.64
C ILE A 67 -4.98 11.85 -0.35
N GLU A 68 -4.50 12.69 0.57
CA GLU A 68 -3.85 12.22 1.81
C GLU A 68 -4.79 11.50 2.79
N ASN A 69 -6.12 11.61 2.61
CA ASN A 69 -7.11 10.89 3.42
C ASN A 69 -7.73 9.69 2.69
N GLY A 70 -7.25 9.33 1.51
CA GLY A 70 -7.72 8.17 0.74
C GLY A 70 -9.08 8.34 0.05
N SER A 71 -9.67 9.54 0.04
CA SER A 71 -10.99 9.79 -0.59
C SER A 71 -10.93 10.20 -2.06
N TYR A 72 -9.72 10.34 -2.63
CA TYR A 72 -9.55 10.69 -4.04
C TYR A 72 -8.32 10.03 -4.65
N ARG A 73 -8.52 9.36 -5.78
CA ARG A 73 -7.46 8.70 -6.56
C ARG A 73 -6.83 9.70 -7.53
N PRO A 74 -5.57 10.11 -7.32
CA PRO A 74 -4.88 11.02 -8.22
C PRO A 74 -4.52 10.32 -9.54
N SER A 75 -4.52 11.07 -10.64
CA SER A 75 -3.91 10.60 -11.89
C SER A 75 -2.39 10.62 -11.79
N ILE A 76 -1.70 9.90 -12.68
CA ILE A 76 -0.23 9.97 -12.81
C ILE A 76 0.25 11.41 -13.03
N ALA A 77 -0.50 12.21 -13.80
CA ALA A 77 -0.18 13.62 -14.02
C ALA A 77 -0.27 14.44 -12.72
N THR A 78 -1.26 14.16 -11.87
CA THR A 78 -1.38 14.77 -10.53
C THR A 78 -0.25 14.32 -9.61
N LEU A 79 0.09 13.03 -9.60
CA LEU A 79 1.23 12.51 -8.83
C LEU A 79 2.54 13.18 -9.24
N LYS A 80 2.76 13.39 -10.54
CA LYS A 80 3.93 14.12 -11.03
C LYS A 80 3.96 15.55 -10.48
N LYS A 81 2.85 16.29 -10.55
CA LYS A 81 2.76 17.65 -10.01
C LYS A 81 3.06 17.70 -8.51
N ILE A 82 2.53 16.74 -7.76
CA ILE A 82 2.79 16.62 -6.32
C ILE A 82 4.27 16.33 -6.07
N ALA A 83 4.88 15.39 -6.79
CA ALA A 83 6.30 15.09 -6.70
C ALA A 83 7.16 16.32 -7.00
N ASP A 84 6.87 17.04 -8.09
CA ASP A 84 7.53 18.30 -8.46
C ASP A 84 7.40 19.34 -7.32
N GLY A 85 6.21 19.49 -6.73
CA GLY A 85 5.95 20.39 -5.61
C GLY A 85 6.65 20.00 -4.29
N LEU A 86 6.95 18.71 -4.12
CA LEU A 86 7.77 18.17 -3.03
C LEU A 86 9.28 18.23 -3.33
N GLY A 87 9.68 18.70 -4.52
CA GLY A 87 11.09 18.68 -4.96
C GLY A 87 11.62 17.26 -5.17
N LYS A 88 10.76 16.33 -5.57
CA LYS A 88 11.06 14.92 -5.83
C LYS A 88 10.84 14.58 -7.30
N ARG A 89 11.42 13.47 -7.74
CA ARG A 89 11.14 12.86 -9.06
C ARG A 89 10.15 11.71 -8.87
N LEU A 90 9.07 11.69 -9.66
CA LEU A 90 8.19 10.52 -9.73
C LEU A 90 8.91 9.37 -10.46
N ILE A 91 9.03 8.23 -9.79
CA ILE A 91 9.53 6.97 -10.34
C ILE A 91 8.41 5.94 -10.17
N ILE A 92 8.14 5.16 -11.22
CA ILE A 92 7.18 4.06 -11.20
C ILE A 92 7.95 2.81 -11.61
N GLU A 93 7.95 1.80 -10.75
CA GLU A 93 8.60 0.51 -10.99
C GLU A 93 7.62 -0.65 -10.73
N PHE A 94 7.97 -1.82 -11.24
CA PHE A 94 7.30 -3.07 -10.93
C PHE A 94 8.24 -3.91 -10.06
N ALA A 95 7.69 -4.53 -9.01
CA ALA A 95 8.39 -5.46 -8.14
C ALA A 95 7.69 -6.83 -8.16
N ASP A 96 8.42 -7.87 -7.75
CA ASP A 96 7.85 -9.20 -7.58
C ASP A 96 6.80 -9.19 -6.46
N ARG A 97 5.74 -10.00 -6.61
CA ARG A 97 4.69 -10.11 -5.61
C ARG A 97 5.14 -11.03 -4.47
N GLU A 98 4.88 -10.63 -3.23
CA GLU A 98 5.16 -11.48 -2.08
C GLU A 98 4.21 -12.69 -2.05
N GLU A 99 4.78 -13.89 -2.05
CA GLU A 99 4.05 -15.14 -1.89
C GLU A 99 3.76 -15.40 -0.42
N VAL A 100 2.53 -15.77 -0.10
CA VAL A 100 2.15 -16.27 1.22
C VAL A 100 2.48 -17.76 1.26
N LEU A 101 3.49 -18.13 2.05
CA LEU A 101 3.87 -19.53 2.32
C LEU A 101 2.84 -20.28 3.17
#